data_AF-A0A259RSH0-F1
#
_entry.id   AF-A0A259RSH0-F1
#
_cell.length_a   1.000
_cell.length_b   1.000
_cell.length_c   1.000
_cell.angle_alpha   90.00
_cell.angle_beta   90.00
_cell.angle_gamma   90.00
#
_symmetry.space_group_name_H-M   'P 1'
#
loop_
_entity.id
_entity.type
_entity.pdbx_description
1 polymer ?
#
loop_
_entity_poly.entity_id
_entity_poly.type
_entity_poly.pdbx_seq_one_letter_code
_entity_poly.pdbx_strand_id
1 'polypeptide(L)' 'MAGLEFGLNSFGDVATDGGRVLSDAETLRLMVEEAQLAESVGLDVFSVGEHYREGMVDSATPVLLAAAAQATS' A
#
# COMPACT_ATOMS: atom_id res chain seq x y z
N MET A 1 27.23 -6.56 -1.26
CA MET A 1 26.42 -7.33 -0.30
C MET A 1 25.24 -6.45 0.06
N ALA A 2 24.01 -6.92 -0.13
CA ALA A 2 22.86 -6.17 0.36
C ALA A 2 23.00 -6.02 1.89
N GLY A 3 22.82 -4.80 2.38
CA GLY A 3 22.73 -4.53 3.81
C GLY A 3 21.44 -5.11 4.38
N LEU A 4 21.17 -4.82 5.65
CA LEU A 4 19.85 -5.08 6.22
C LEU A 4 18.82 -4.16 5.53
N GLU A 5 17.72 -4.72 5.07
CA GLU A 5 16.61 -3.99 4.44
C GLU A 5 15.47 -3.80 5.45
N PHE A 6 14.87 -2.61 5.45
CA PHE A 6 13.69 -2.27 6.24
C PHE A 6 12.56 -1.82 5.33
N GLY A 7 11.34 -2.28 5.62
CA GLY A 7 10.18 -1.98 4.80
C GLY A 7 8.86 -2.04 5.55
N LEU A 8 7.79 -1.73 4.82
CA LEU A 8 6.42 -1.77 5.28
C LEU A 8 5.62 -2.81 4.51
N ASN A 9 4.61 -3.35 5.18
CA ASN A 9 3.62 -4.22 4.57
C ASN A 9 2.21 -3.72 4.90
N SER A 10 1.33 -3.73 3.91
CA SER A 10 -0.10 -3.48 4.10
C SER A 10 -0.91 -4.71 3.72
N PHE A 11 -1.95 -5.01 4.51
CA PHE A 11 -2.93 -6.05 4.23
C PHE A 11 -4.14 -5.54 3.45
N GLY A 12 -4.16 -4.24 3.11
CA GLY A 12 -5.23 -3.65 2.31
C GLY A 12 -6.57 -3.57 3.03
N ASP A 13 -6.61 -3.54 4.37
CA ASP A 13 -7.84 -3.26 5.10
C ASP A 13 -8.41 -1.90 4.69
N VAL A 14 -9.74 -1.80 4.54
CA VAL A 14 -10.42 -0.53 4.27
C VAL A 14 -10.07 0.47 5.37
N ALA A 15 -9.44 1.57 4.97
CA ALA A 15 -8.85 2.51 5.90
C ALA A 15 -9.91 3.37 6.62
N THR A 16 -9.49 3.97 7.73
CA THR A 16 -10.30 4.95 8.47
C THR A 16 -9.53 6.25 8.67
N ASP A 17 -10.24 7.37 8.60
CA ASP A 17 -9.70 8.71 8.79
C ASP A 17 -10.56 9.44 9.83
N GLY A 18 -10.03 9.66 11.03
CA GLY A 18 -10.74 10.34 12.11
C GLY A 18 -12.08 9.68 12.50
N GLY A 19 -12.21 8.37 12.31
CA GLY A 19 -13.44 7.61 12.56
C GLY A 19 -14.40 7.51 11.36
N ARG A 20 -14.10 8.15 10.23
CA ARG A 20 -14.78 7.93 8.95
C ARG A 20 -14.17 6.74 8.24
N VAL A 21 -15.00 5.76 7.87
CA VAL A 21 -14.58 4.65 7.00
C VAL A 21 -14.43 5.19 5.58
N LEU A 22 -13.27 4.96 4.97
CA LEU A 22 -13.00 5.33 3.59
C LEU A 22 -13.70 4.36 2.63
N SER A 23 -13.94 4.79 1.40
CA SER A 23 -14.28 3.88 0.31
C SER A 23 -13.07 3.06 -0.12
N ASP A 24 -13.32 1.94 -0.81
CA ASP A 24 -12.24 1.12 -1.38
C ASP A 24 -11.33 1.93 -2.31
N ALA A 25 -11.92 2.82 -3.11
CA ALA A 25 -11.16 3.67 -4.03
C ALA A 25 -10.34 4.76 -3.30
N GLU A 26 -10.81 5.28 -2.17
CA GLU A 26 -10.01 6.17 -1.31
C GLU A 26 -8.86 5.40 -0.67
N THR A 27 -9.13 4.20 -0.15
CA THR A 27 -8.10 3.33 0.47
C THR A 27 -7.01 2.96 -0.54
N LEU A 28 -7.37 2.57 -1.76
CA LEU A 28 -6.39 2.24 -2.81
C LEU A 28 -5.50 3.44 -3.18
N ARG A 29 -6.06 4.65 -3.25
CA ARG A 29 -5.26 5.87 -3.50
C ARG A 29 -4.34 6.19 -2.34
N LEU A 30 -4.83 6.04 -1.11
CA LEU A 30 -4.01 6.18 0.10
C LEU A 30 -2.83 5.20 0.11
N MET A 31 -3.04 3.93 -0.26
CA MET A 31 -1.95 2.95 -0.34
C MET A 31 -0.87 3.32 -1.38
N VAL A 32 -1.25 3.98 -2.48
CA VAL A 32 -0.28 4.52 -3.45
C VAL A 32 0.49 5.70 -2.83
N GLU A 33 -0.19 6.61 -2.12
CA GLU A 33 0.45 7.70 -1.37
C GLU A 33 1.39 7.19 -0.27
N GLU A 34 1.03 6.09 0.42
CA GLU A 34 1.87 5.42 1.41
C GLU A 34 3.15 4.83 0.77
N ALA A 35 3.04 4.25 -0.43
CA ALA A 35 4.20 3.76 -1.17
C ALA A 35 5.17 4.91 -1.55
N GLN A 36 4.62 6.04 -2.03
CA GLN A 36 5.42 7.25 -2.30
C GLN A 36 6.09 7.80 -1.04
N LEU A 37 5.36 7.81 0.08
CA LEU A 37 5.90 8.25 1.36
C LEU A 37 7.02 7.32 1.82
N ALA A 38 6.83 6.00 1.72
CA ALA A 38 7.82 5.00 2.09
C ALA A 38 9.15 5.20 1.35
N GLU A 39 9.09 5.44 0.03
CA GLU A 39 10.28 5.81 -0.76
C GLU A 39 10.90 7.12 -0.26
N SER A 40 10.08 8.16 -0.05
CA SER A 40 10.60 9.49 0.34
C SER A 40 11.34 9.50 1.67
N VAL A 41 11.05 8.54 2.56
CA VAL A 41 11.72 8.38 3.86
C VAL A 41 12.84 7.33 3.84
N GLY A 42 13.11 6.73 2.68
CA GLY A 42 14.24 5.81 2.46
C GLY A 42 14.00 4.38 2.93
N LEU A 43 12.75 3.90 2.93
CA LEU A 43 12.48 2.47 3.12
C LEU A 43 12.83 1.67 1.87
N ASP A 44 13.35 0.46 2.07
CA ASP A 44 13.83 -0.39 0.99
C ASP A 44 12.69 -1.14 0.29
N VAL A 45 11.59 -1.41 1.00
CA VAL A 45 10.47 -2.23 0.51
C VAL A 45 9.12 -1.66 0.93
N PHE A 46 8.19 -1.57 -0.02
CA PHE A 46 6.76 -1.46 0.23
C PHE A 46 6.06 -2.69 -0.35
N SER A 47 5.35 -3.44 0.49
CA SER A 47 4.74 -4.72 0.10
C SER A 47 3.25 -4.72 0.43
N VAL A 48 2.48 -5.45 -0.37
CA VAL A 48 1.03 -5.58 -0.20
C VAL A 48 0.66 -7.05 -0.19
N GLY A 49 -0.25 -7.43 0.71
CA GLY A 49 -0.87 -8.75 0.76
C GLY A 49 -1.80 -9.04 -0.43
N GLU A 50 -2.51 -10.17 -0.35
CA GLU A 50 -3.59 -10.50 -1.27
C GLU A 50 -4.70 -11.21 -0.48
N HIS A 51 -5.86 -10.59 -0.37
CA HIS A 51 -7.01 -11.15 0.34
C HIS A 51 -8.25 -11.20 -0.55
N TYR A 52 -9.07 -12.23 -0.32
CA TYR A 52 -10.37 -12.43 -0.97
C TYR A 52 -11.47 -12.49 0.10
N ARG A 53 -11.67 -11.39 0.82
CA ARG A 53 -12.70 -11.26 1.86
C ARG A 53 -13.20 -9.83 1.96
N GLU A 54 -14.40 -9.66 2.52
CA GLU A 54 -14.97 -8.34 2.79
C GLU A 54 -14.05 -7.50 3.69
N GLY A 55 -14.04 -6.18 3.44
CA GLY A 55 -13.21 -5.22 4.18
C GLY A 55 -11.76 -5.13 3.69
N MET A 56 -11.41 -5.79 2.59
CA MET A 56 -10.07 -5.75 1.98
C MET A 56 -10.12 -5.24 0.54
N VAL A 57 -9.11 -4.46 0.13
CA VAL A 57 -9.02 -3.84 -1.20
C VAL A 57 -7.89 -4.41 -2.07
N ASP A 58 -7.17 -5.41 -1.59
CA ASP A 58 -5.91 -5.89 -2.16
C ASP A 58 -6.02 -7.13 -3.07
N SER A 59 -7.22 -7.55 -3.49
CA SER A 59 -7.39 -8.78 -4.29
C SER A 59 -6.73 -8.75 -5.68
N ALA A 60 -6.30 -7.58 -6.15
CA ALA A 60 -5.59 -7.40 -7.42
C ALA A 60 -4.20 -6.80 -7.17
N THR A 61 -3.42 -7.40 -6.26
CA THR A 61 -2.10 -6.91 -5.80
C THR A 61 -1.17 -6.48 -6.93
N PRO A 62 -1.01 -7.22 -8.05
CA PRO A 62 -0.12 -6.78 -9.13
C PRO A 62 -0.57 -5.46 -9.79
N VAL A 63 -1.87 -5.19 -9.85
CA VAL A 63 -2.42 -3.95 -10.41
C VAL A 63 -2.17 -2.78 -9.47
N LEU A 64 -2.35 -2.97 -8.16
CA LEU A 64 -2.03 -1.96 -7.16
C LEU A 64 -0.54 -1.66 -7.12
N LEU A 65 0.32 -2.69 -7.17
CA LEU A 65 1.77 -2.50 -7.24
C LEU A 65 2.20 -1.80 -8.55
N ALA A 66 1.49 -2.01 -9.66
CA ALA A 66 1.75 -1.26 -10.89
C ALA A 66 1.42 0.24 -10.74
N ALA A 67 0.37 0.58 -10.00
CA ALA A 67 0.05 1.98 -9.67
C ALA A 67 1.09 2.59 -8.71
N ALA A 68 1.52 1.83 -7.69
CA ALA A 68 2.61 2.26 -6.79
C ALA A 68 3.91 2.50 -7.57
N ALA A 69 4.29 1.59 -8.47
CA ALA A 69 5.48 1.71 -9.31
C ALA A 69 5.45 2.90 -10.27
N GLN A 70 4.26 3.33 -10.73
CA GLN A 70 4.12 4.58 -11.49
C GLN A 70 4.39 5.82 -10.63
N ALA A 71 4.12 5.72 -9.33
CA ALA A 71 4.13 6.84 -8.39
C ALA A 71 5.48 7.04 -7.70
N THR A 72 6.34 6.00 -7.67
CA THR A 72 7.70 5.97 -7.09
C THR A 72 8.80 6.09 -8.17
N SER A 73 10.06 6.32 -7.81
CA SER A 73 11.17 6.69 -8.72
C SER A 73 12.30 5.65 -8.86
#